data_AF-A0A4Y9R180-F1
#
_entry.id   AF-A0A4Y9R180-F1
#
_cell.length_a   1.000
_cell.length_b   1.000
_cell.length_c   1.000
_cell.angle_alpha   90.00
_cell.angle_beta   90.00
_cell.angle_gamma   90.00
#
_symmetry.space_group_name_H-M   'P 1'
#
loop_
_entity.id
_entity.type
_entity.pdbx_description
1 polymer ?
#
loop_
_entity_poly.entity_id
_entity_poly.type
_entity_poly.pdbx_seq_one_letter_code
_entity_poly.pdbx_strand_id
1 'polypeptide(L)'
;MKTLKPILTLVFVLTNILVFTSCDLDRMAELNENIVAENNNDPNINPFDPDGAAFRKGDESSVTHNLSFPVIWAEGTPKTLRTLPGDYEPGYVKLDGEYWYVWDEDPADPSYPVLSCLPVDGEDLCYPDDREDVYKAWVQKDANNFWQADAENAIGIVEVDVLDWGDNLESVDWYLTSKVRTEVVLYDNHEGATPLRQYLMRHVSGWGSDELHGLQTDLDNNPLMGPGDQATIYSEHARFTIQKITSETPELTWNAETSAWEGDALPPVFSGAVWEAGDGPGYYNAEINIKGKIIYGYTWDVKRANDGMGVYRLTFSFDDNDNSDVTTALNTFFTGSTVLAGSEPEEPGEISASEEGGGAAPVIDHVQNITYIDINILGNKGGGKGGKGTDVGTPGKGGNGGNGGKPSN
;
A
#
# COMPACT_ATOMS: atom_id res chain seq x y z
N MET A 1 27.64 -57.86 29.34
CA MET A 1 28.98 -57.93 28.71
C MET A 1 28.89 -57.02 27.49
N LYS A 2 29.55 -55.85 27.40
CA LYS A 2 30.99 -55.55 27.42
C LYS A 2 31.79 -56.32 26.34
N THR A 3 31.88 -55.72 25.15
CA THR A 3 33.05 -55.73 24.26
C THR A 3 33.18 -54.32 23.65
N LEU A 4 34.41 -53.87 23.39
CA LEU A 4 34.77 -52.45 23.23
C LEU A 4 35.97 -52.30 22.28
N LYS A 5 36.00 -51.24 21.44
CA LYS A 5 37.16 -50.67 20.69
C LYS A 5 37.76 -51.53 19.55
N PRO A 6 38.64 -50.96 18.67
CA PRO A 6 39.18 -49.57 18.57
C PRO A 6 38.68 -48.80 17.32
N ILE A 7 38.71 -47.45 17.18
CA ILE A 7 39.79 -46.43 17.25
C ILE A 7 40.88 -46.58 16.17
N LEU A 8 40.68 -45.88 15.04
CA LEU A 8 41.62 -45.24 14.10
C LEU A 8 40.74 -44.60 12.98
N THR A 9 41.04 -43.47 12.31
CA THR A 9 42.16 -42.51 12.34
C THR A 9 41.60 -41.09 12.08
N LEU A 10 42.31 -40.03 12.50
CA LEU A 10 42.07 -38.61 12.14
C LEU A 10 43.31 -38.13 11.35
N VAL A 11 43.17 -37.54 10.15
CA VAL A 11 44.20 -36.70 9.47
C VAL A 11 43.63 -36.02 8.20
N PHE A 12 43.79 -34.68 8.11
CA PHE A 12 43.72 -33.81 6.91
C PHE A 12 42.38 -33.73 6.12
N VAL A 13 41.92 -32.60 5.58
CA VAL A 13 42.55 -31.26 5.36
C VAL A 13 41.62 -30.15 5.89
N LEU A 14 42.17 -29.19 6.65
CA LEU A 14 41.51 -27.92 6.93
C LEU A 14 42.53 -26.80 6.72
N THR A 15 42.62 -26.33 5.47
CA THR A 15 43.56 -25.28 5.06
C THR A 15 42.95 -24.48 3.92
N ASN A 16 42.60 -23.22 4.17
CA ASN A 16 42.88 -22.04 3.33
C ASN A 16 41.96 -20.88 3.76
N ILE A 17 42.47 -20.08 4.71
CA ILE A 17 41.99 -18.73 5.01
C ILE A 17 43.16 -17.79 4.75
N LEU A 18 42.90 -16.71 4.00
CA LEU A 18 43.74 -15.53 3.76
C LEU A 18 45.11 -15.77 3.07
N VAL A 19 45.28 -15.15 1.89
CA VAL A 19 45.92 -13.82 1.74
C VAL A 19 45.83 -13.41 0.26
N PHE A 20 45.04 -12.37 -0.04
CA PHE A 20 45.34 -11.36 -1.05
C PHE A 20 44.58 -10.08 -0.69
N THR A 21 45.30 -9.06 -0.24
CA THR A 21 44.83 -7.70 0.01
C THR A 21 45.78 -6.73 -0.69
N SER A 22 45.30 -5.49 -0.92
CA SER A 22 45.98 -4.33 -1.49
C SER A 22 46.34 -4.38 -2.99
N CYS A 23 45.45 -3.81 -3.81
CA CYS A 23 45.72 -2.52 -4.48
C CYS A 23 44.39 -1.83 -4.87
N ASP A 24 44.46 -0.53 -5.17
CA ASP A 24 43.41 0.34 -5.72
C ASP A 24 42.18 0.63 -4.83
N LEU A 25 42.46 1.17 -3.64
CA LEU A 25 41.51 2.01 -2.88
C LEU A 25 41.83 3.52 -3.00
N ASP A 26 42.99 3.88 -3.56
CA ASP A 26 43.47 5.27 -3.65
C ASP A 26 42.96 6.03 -4.89
N ARG A 27 42.26 5.38 -5.83
CA ARG A 27 41.76 6.03 -7.07
C ARG A 27 40.37 6.69 -6.91
N MET A 28 39.71 6.51 -5.77
CA MET A 28 38.43 7.20 -5.46
C MET A 28 38.61 8.52 -4.70
N ALA A 29 39.84 8.89 -4.33
CA ALA A 29 40.11 10.08 -3.51
C ALA A 29 40.31 11.39 -4.31
N GLU A 30 40.67 11.34 -5.60
CA GLU A 30 41.03 12.53 -6.39
C GLU A 30 39.88 13.18 -7.18
N LEU A 31 38.65 12.65 -7.12
CA LEU A 31 37.46 13.28 -7.73
C LEU A 31 36.68 14.19 -6.76
N ASN A 32 37.04 14.23 -5.47
CA ASN A 32 36.22 14.84 -4.42
C ASN A 32 36.68 16.26 -3.97
N GLU A 33 37.51 16.96 -4.75
CA GLU A 33 37.99 18.33 -4.39
C GLU A 33 37.63 19.45 -5.38
N ASN A 34 36.83 19.18 -6.44
CA ASN A 34 36.47 20.20 -7.44
C ASN A 34 34.96 20.39 -7.71
N ILE A 35 34.06 19.85 -6.87
CA ILE A 35 32.61 20.17 -6.92
C ILE A 35 32.11 20.60 -5.54
N VAL A 36 32.55 21.79 -5.11
CA VAL A 36 31.87 22.58 -4.07
C VAL A 36 31.49 23.94 -4.66
N ALA A 37 30.59 23.92 -5.63
CA ALA A 37 29.76 25.06 -6.05
C ALA A 37 28.77 24.66 -7.15
N GLU A 38 27.71 23.91 -6.81
CA GLU A 38 26.32 24.24 -7.18
C GLU A 38 25.36 23.19 -6.58
N ASN A 39 24.16 23.62 -6.17
CA ASN A 39 23.19 22.75 -5.52
C ASN A 39 22.47 21.91 -6.58
N ASN A 40 22.34 20.60 -6.33
CA ASN A 40 21.13 19.81 -6.62
C ASN A 40 21.27 18.42 -5.99
N ASN A 41 20.72 18.25 -4.78
CA ASN A 41 20.49 16.92 -4.21
C ASN A 41 19.10 16.47 -4.66
N ASP A 42 19.05 15.60 -5.66
CA ASP A 42 17.88 14.77 -5.94
C ASP A 42 18.36 13.31 -6.10
N PRO A 43 17.96 12.38 -5.21
CA PRO A 43 18.36 10.98 -5.30
C PRO A 43 17.59 10.17 -6.36
N ASN A 44 16.59 10.75 -7.05
CA ASN A 44 15.71 10.02 -7.97
C ASN A 44 16.16 10.02 -9.46
N ILE A 45 17.39 10.44 -9.77
CA ILE A 45 17.89 10.39 -11.15
C ILE A 45 18.44 8.97 -11.44
N ASN A 46 17.74 8.23 -12.29
CA ASN A 46 18.25 6.99 -12.88
C ASN A 46 19.53 7.31 -13.69
N PRO A 47 20.70 6.69 -13.41
CA PRO A 47 21.97 7.03 -14.06
C PRO A 47 22.02 6.70 -15.57
N PHE A 48 20.95 6.16 -16.15
CA PHE A 48 20.80 5.85 -17.57
C PHE A 48 19.80 6.75 -18.33
N ASP A 49 19.37 7.88 -17.77
CA ASP A 49 18.70 8.95 -18.55
C ASP A 49 19.73 10.01 -19.01
N PRO A 50 20.27 9.93 -20.25
CA PRO A 50 21.26 10.89 -20.74
C PRO A 50 20.67 12.25 -21.13
N ASP A 51 19.35 12.40 -21.26
CA ASP A 51 18.71 13.59 -21.84
C ASP A 51 17.48 14.11 -21.06
N GLY A 52 17.36 13.73 -19.78
CA GLY A 52 16.50 14.40 -18.80
C GLY A 52 15.08 14.60 -19.30
N ALA A 53 14.45 13.51 -19.76
CA ALA A 53 13.21 13.53 -20.51
C ALA A 53 12.04 13.98 -19.63
N ALA A 54 11.92 15.30 -19.46
CA ALA A 54 10.89 15.94 -18.67
C ALA A 54 9.53 15.42 -19.12
N PHE A 55 8.88 14.69 -18.21
CA PHE A 55 7.60 14.02 -18.35
C PHE A 55 6.71 14.82 -19.30
N ARG A 56 6.46 14.31 -20.51
CA ARG A 56 5.59 14.96 -21.49
C ARG A 56 4.18 14.86 -20.93
N LYS A 57 3.83 15.84 -20.10
CA LYS A 57 2.53 16.00 -19.46
C LYS A 57 1.47 16.24 -20.53
N GLY A 58 1.03 15.14 -21.14
CA GLY A 58 -0.22 15.04 -21.85
C GLY A 58 -1.38 15.33 -20.90
N ASP A 59 -2.59 15.31 -21.42
CA ASP A 59 -3.79 15.64 -20.66
C ASP A 59 -4.24 14.47 -19.76
N GLU A 60 -3.41 14.11 -18.79
CA GLU A 60 -3.62 13.02 -17.82
C GLU A 60 -4.79 13.26 -16.85
N SER A 61 -5.57 14.33 -17.04
CA SER A 61 -6.49 14.83 -16.02
C SER A 61 -7.89 14.18 -16.00
N SER A 62 -8.12 13.12 -16.79
CA SER A 62 -9.49 12.56 -16.97
C SER A 62 -9.62 11.04 -17.21
N VAL A 63 -8.54 10.26 -17.24
CA VAL A 63 -8.59 8.81 -17.57
C VAL A 63 -8.47 7.96 -16.31
N THR A 64 -9.46 7.08 -16.06
CA THR A 64 -9.42 6.10 -14.97
C THR A 64 -8.53 4.90 -15.32
N HIS A 65 -8.05 4.19 -14.29
CA HIS A 65 -7.26 2.97 -14.47
C HIS A 65 -8.05 1.89 -15.24
N ASN A 66 -7.33 1.01 -15.94
CA ASN A 66 -7.90 -0.19 -16.56
C ASN A 66 -8.01 -1.32 -15.53
N LEU A 67 -8.98 -2.22 -15.69
CA LEU A 67 -9.09 -3.38 -14.82
C LEU A 67 -8.15 -4.49 -15.31
N SER A 68 -7.20 -4.91 -14.47
CA SER A 68 -6.24 -5.98 -14.77
C SER A 68 -6.41 -7.21 -13.87
N PHE A 69 -6.93 -7.02 -12.66
CA PHE A 69 -7.26 -8.09 -11.73
C PHE A 69 -8.77 -8.37 -11.80
N PRO A 70 -9.22 -9.64 -11.77
CA PRO A 70 -10.64 -9.95 -11.84
C PRO A 70 -11.46 -9.33 -10.71
N VAL A 71 -12.75 -9.13 -10.93
CA VAL A 71 -13.67 -8.58 -9.92
C VAL A 71 -15.01 -9.33 -9.86
N ILE A 72 -15.49 -9.54 -8.64
CA ILE A 72 -16.85 -10.00 -8.36
C ILE A 72 -17.68 -8.82 -7.85
N TRP A 73 -18.80 -8.54 -8.53
CA TRP A 73 -19.84 -7.63 -8.07
C TRP A 73 -20.75 -8.39 -7.12
N ALA A 74 -20.52 -8.28 -5.81
CA ALA A 74 -21.10 -9.19 -4.83
C ALA A 74 -22.62 -9.08 -4.74
N GLU A 75 -23.18 -7.87 -4.75
CA GLU A 75 -24.63 -7.66 -4.78
C GLU A 75 -25.21 -7.55 -6.20
N GLY A 76 -24.39 -7.80 -7.24
CA GLY A 76 -24.79 -7.76 -8.65
C GLY A 76 -24.92 -6.36 -9.27
N THR A 77 -24.58 -5.31 -8.52
CA THR A 77 -24.45 -3.93 -9.02
C THR A 77 -23.01 -3.66 -9.45
N PRO A 78 -22.70 -3.51 -10.75
CA PRO A 78 -21.35 -3.19 -11.19
C PRO A 78 -21.01 -1.72 -10.94
N LYS A 79 -19.80 -1.46 -10.45
CA LYS A 79 -19.25 -0.10 -10.42
C LYS A 79 -18.87 0.34 -11.85
N THR A 80 -19.15 1.59 -12.22
CA THR A 80 -18.59 2.17 -13.45
C THR A 80 -17.07 2.32 -13.32
N LEU A 81 -16.31 1.58 -14.14
CA LEU A 81 -14.85 1.51 -14.09
C LEU A 81 -14.17 2.52 -15.02
N ARG A 82 -14.34 2.30 -16.32
CA ARG A 82 -13.85 3.15 -17.41
C ARG A 82 -14.87 3.06 -18.55
N THR A 83 -15.07 4.16 -19.26
CA THR A 83 -15.97 4.17 -20.43
C THR A 83 -15.50 3.16 -21.47
N LEU A 84 -16.35 2.18 -21.77
CA LEU A 84 -16.05 1.14 -22.76
C LEU A 84 -15.92 1.75 -24.16
N PRO A 85 -14.94 1.32 -24.99
CA PRO A 85 -14.90 1.60 -26.41
C PRO A 85 -16.18 1.17 -27.14
N GLY A 86 -16.53 1.86 -28.23
CA GLY A 86 -17.76 1.55 -29.00
C GLY A 86 -17.72 0.22 -29.74
N ASP A 87 -16.54 -0.38 -29.84
CA ASP A 87 -16.18 -1.67 -30.44
C ASP A 87 -15.80 -2.73 -29.37
N TYR A 88 -16.13 -2.48 -28.10
CA TYR A 88 -15.83 -3.40 -27.00
C TYR A 88 -16.56 -4.74 -27.12
N GLU A 89 -15.79 -5.81 -26.96
CA GLU A 89 -16.22 -7.20 -26.76
C GLU A 89 -15.45 -7.77 -25.55
N PRO A 90 -15.92 -8.81 -24.85
CA PRO A 90 -15.16 -9.43 -23.76
C PRO A 90 -13.76 -9.90 -24.21
N GLY A 91 -12.73 -9.49 -23.48
CA GLY A 91 -11.33 -9.73 -23.87
C GLY A 91 -10.75 -8.74 -24.90
N TYR A 92 -11.48 -7.68 -25.24
CA TYR A 92 -10.96 -6.58 -26.06
C TYR A 92 -9.78 -5.88 -25.36
N VAL A 93 -8.69 -5.72 -26.11
CA VAL A 93 -7.46 -5.02 -25.70
C VAL A 93 -7.05 -4.07 -26.82
N LYS A 94 -6.77 -2.82 -26.46
CA LYS A 94 -6.33 -1.74 -27.35
C LYS A 94 -5.01 -1.17 -26.83
N LEU A 95 -4.02 -1.09 -27.71
CA LEU A 95 -2.63 -0.76 -27.41
C LEU A 95 -2.11 0.23 -28.45
N ASP A 96 -2.66 1.44 -28.40
CA ASP A 96 -2.34 2.55 -29.32
C ASP A 96 -1.60 3.71 -28.62
N GLY A 97 -1.35 3.59 -27.31
CA GLY A 97 -0.76 4.63 -26.46
C GLY A 97 0.72 4.42 -26.15
N GLU A 98 1.16 5.00 -25.03
CA GLU A 98 2.52 4.84 -24.54
C GLU A 98 2.77 3.41 -24.04
N TYR A 99 3.97 2.89 -24.31
CA TYR A 99 4.52 1.69 -23.71
C TYR A 99 6.00 1.90 -23.40
N TRP A 100 6.49 1.12 -22.46
CA TRP A 100 7.91 1.03 -22.11
C TRP A 100 8.37 -0.42 -22.30
N TYR A 101 9.63 -0.64 -22.62
CA TYR A 101 10.24 -1.95 -22.44
C TYR A 101 10.53 -2.19 -20.97
N VAL A 102 10.31 -3.42 -20.50
CA VAL A 102 10.59 -3.87 -19.12
C VAL A 102 11.20 -5.27 -19.13
N TRP A 103 12.01 -5.58 -18.12
CA TRP A 103 12.71 -6.87 -17.99
C TRP A 103 13.03 -7.17 -16.52
N ASP A 104 13.56 -8.38 -16.22
CA ASP A 104 13.76 -8.91 -14.85
C ASP A 104 12.47 -8.97 -14.00
N GLU A 105 12.58 -9.38 -12.74
CA GLU A 105 11.49 -9.33 -11.75
C GLU A 105 11.19 -7.88 -11.33
N ASP A 106 9.95 -7.56 -10.97
CA ASP A 106 9.61 -6.22 -10.45
C ASP A 106 10.27 -6.03 -9.07
N PRO A 107 10.88 -4.86 -8.79
CA PRO A 107 11.47 -4.59 -7.49
C PRO A 107 10.41 -4.53 -6.38
N ALA A 108 10.57 -5.34 -5.34
CA ALA A 108 9.67 -5.32 -4.18
C ALA A 108 9.92 -4.13 -3.23
N ASP A 109 11.06 -3.43 -3.36
CA ASP A 109 11.49 -2.34 -2.47
C ASP A 109 12.07 -1.17 -3.29
N PRO A 110 11.74 0.11 -2.96
CA PRO A 110 12.22 1.30 -3.67
C PRO A 110 13.74 1.51 -3.75
N SER A 111 14.53 0.80 -2.96
CA SER A 111 16.00 0.81 -3.02
C SER A 111 16.57 0.04 -4.22
N TYR A 112 15.74 -0.75 -4.91
CA TYR A 112 16.09 -1.46 -6.14
C TYR A 112 15.55 -0.71 -7.37
N PRO A 113 16.32 -0.62 -8.46
CA PRO A 113 15.89 0.09 -9.66
C PRO A 113 14.76 -0.67 -10.37
N VAL A 114 13.76 0.07 -10.85
CA VAL A 114 12.82 -0.44 -11.85
C VAL A 114 13.56 -0.54 -13.18
N LEU A 115 13.56 -1.75 -13.77
CA LEU A 115 14.34 -2.05 -14.96
C LEU A 115 13.48 -1.91 -16.21
N SER A 116 13.60 -0.74 -16.83
CA SER A 116 12.69 -0.25 -17.88
C SER A 116 13.38 0.71 -18.85
N CYS A 117 12.84 0.85 -20.06
CA CYS A 117 13.27 1.80 -21.08
C CYS A 117 12.07 2.38 -21.86
N LEU A 118 11.96 3.71 -21.93
CA LEU A 118 11.02 4.39 -22.83
C LEU A 118 11.61 4.42 -24.26
N PRO A 119 10.91 3.96 -25.31
CA PRO A 119 11.34 4.15 -26.70
C PRO A 119 11.34 5.63 -27.08
N VAL A 120 12.47 6.15 -27.57
CA VAL A 120 12.65 7.59 -27.88
C VAL A 120 12.51 7.83 -29.37
N ASP A 121 11.45 8.54 -29.79
CA ASP A 121 11.17 8.91 -31.19
C ASP A 121 11.21 7.73 -32.21
N GLY A 122 10.99 6.50 -31.74
CA GLY A 122 11.04 5.27 -32.54
C GLY A 122 12.43 4.63 -32.62
N GLU A 123 13.40 5.11 -31.85
CA GLU A 123 14.70 4.47 -31.62
C GLU A 123 14.74 3.81 -30.23
N ASP A 124 15.09 2.54 -30.21
CA ASP A 124 15.13 1.68 -29.01
C ASP A 124 16.44 1.89 -28.22
N LEU A 125 16.81 3.14 -27.94
CA LEU A 125 18.16 3.56 -27.48
C LEU A 125 18.64 2.93 -26.16
N CYS A 126 17.72 2.48 -25.31
CA CYS A 126 18.00 1.80 -24.04
C CYS A 126 17.43 0.36 -23.99
N TYR A 127 17.06 -0.22 -25.13
CA TYR A 127 16.58 -1.59 -25.21
C TYR A 127 17.72 -2.60 -25.04
N PRO A 128 17.57 -3.61 -24.18
CA PRO A 128 18.62 -4.62 -23.97
C PRO A 128 18.56 -5.71 -25.05
N ASP A 129 19.20 -5.45 -26.18
CA ASP A 129 19.32 -6.34 -27.36
C ASP A 129 19.83 -7.77 -27.06
N ASP A 130 20.50 -7.99 -25.93
CA ASP A 130 21.12 -9.26 -25.53
C ASP A 130 20.28 -10.11 -24.56
N ARG A 131 19.01 -9.77 -24.37
CA ARG A 131 18.08 -10.45 -23.44
C ARG A 131 16.92 -11.16 -24.14
N GLU A 132 16.51 -12.30 -23.56
CA GLU A 132 15.37 -13.10 -24.02
C GLU A 132 14.07 -12.83 -23.24
N ASP A 133 14.15 -12.08 -22.13
CA ASP A 133 13.05 -11.81 -21.19
C ASP A 133 12.61 -10.34 -21.19
N VAL A 134 12.63 -9.72 -22.37
CA VAL A 134 12.18 -8.35 -22.58
C VAL A 134 10.71 -8.33 -23.00
N TYR A 135 9.93 -7.48 -22.34
CA TYR A 135 8.50 -7.32 -22.56
C TYR A 135 8.17 -5.86 -22.81
N LYS A 136 6.93 -5.59 -23.26
CA LYS A 136 6.36 -4.23 -23.25
C LYS A 136 5.40 -4.09 -22.10
N ALA A 137 5.38 -2.93 -21.46
CA ALA A 137 4.41 -2.52 -20.46
C ALA A 137 3.65 -1.29 -20.97
N TRP A 138 2.38 -1.50 -21.35
CA TRP A 138 1.53 -0.46 -21.93
C TRP A 138 0.86 0.38 -20.84
N VAL A 139 1.10 1.69 -20.84
CA VAL A 139 0.74 2.59 -19.74
C VAL A 139 -0.76 2.59 -19.46
N GLN A 140 -1.13 2.35 -18.20
CA GLN A 140 -2.52 2.16 -17.78
C GLN A 140 -3.37 3.43 -17.80
N LYS A 141 -2.81 4.60 -17.44
CA LYS A 141 -3.51 5.89 -17.45
C LYS A 141 -3.48 6.61 -18.81
N ASP A 142 -3.17 5.89 -19.90
CA ASP A 142 -3.26 6.43 -21.25
C ASP A 142 -4.70 6.29 -21.79
N ALA A 143 -5.25 7.36 -22.39
CA ALA A 143 -6.54 7.37 -23.06
C ALA A 143 -6.62 6.37 -24.23
N ASN A 144 -5.48 6.10 -24.88
CA ASN A 144 -5.35 5.26 -26.06
C ASN A 144 -5.17 3.78 -25.73
N ASN A 145 -4.74 3.46 -24.50
CA ASN A 145 -4.63 2.09 -24.00
C ASN A 145 -5.88 1.68 -23.23
N PHE A 146 -6.49 0.55 -23.59
CA PHE A 146 -7.69 0.04 -22.91
C PHE A 146 -7.68 -1.48 -22.82
N TRP A 147 -8.02 -2.00 -21.64
CA TRP A 147 -8.30 -3.42 -21.41
C TRP A 147 -9.20 -3.57 -20.19
N GLN A 148 -9.87 -4.73 -20.06
CA GLN A 148 -10.63 -5.11 -18.85
C GLN A 148 -10.47 -6.61 -18.59
N ALA A 149 -10.05 -6.95 -17.38
CA ALA A 149 -10.12 -8.29 -16.80
C ALA A 149 -11.57 -8.80 -16.73
N ASP A 150 -11.77 -10.08 -16.36
CA ASP A 150 -13.12 -10.58 -16.12
C ASP A 150 -13.78 -9.88 -14.91
N ALA A 151 -15.06 -9.54 -15.08
CA ALA A 151 -15.84 -8.77 -14.13
C ALA A 151 -17.25 -9.36 -14.09
N GLU A 152 -17.55 -10.14 -13.06
CA GLU A 152 -18.74 -11.00 -13.00
C GLU A 152 -19.65 -10.65 -11.82
N ASN A 153 -20.96 -10.83 -11.99
CA ASN A 153 -21.91 -10.73 -10.88
C ASN A 153 -21.91 -12.04 -10.09
N ALA A 154 -21.97 -11.96 -8.76
CA ALA A 154 -22.10 -13.15 -7.93
C ALA A 154 -23.38 -13.96 -8.24
N ILE A 155 -23.26 -15.29 -8.18
CA ILE A 155 -24.36 -16.24 -8.44
C ILE A 155 -24.99 -16.76 -7.13
N GLY A 156 -24.36 -16.47 -5.99
CA GLY A 156 -24.80 -16.80 -4.64
C GLY A 156 -24.11 -15.88 -3.63
N ILE A 157 -24.10 -16.28 -2.35
CA ILE A 157 -23.37 -15.58 -1.29
C ILE A 157 -21.89 -15.47 -1.65
N VAL A 158 -21.28 -14.31 -1.43
CA VAL A 158 -19.83 -14.10 -1.53
C VAL A 158 -19.23 -14.15 -0.14
N GLU A 159 -18.34 -15.11 0.08
CA GLU A 159 -17.53 -15.22 1.29
C GLU A 159 -16.16 -14.58 1.00
N VAL A 160 -15.66 -13.73 1.90
CA VAL A 160 -14.32 -13.16 1.77
C VAL A 160 -13.32 -14.22 2.22
N ASP A 161 -12.46 -14.69 1.32
CA ASP A 161 -11.40 -15.64 1.67
C ASP A 161 -10.16 -14.94 2.23
N VAL A 162 -9.74 -13.83 1.59
CA VAL A 162 -8.56 -13.08 2.00
C VAL A 162 -8.89 -11.60 2.16
N LEU A 163 -8.38 -11.01 3.23
CA LEU A 163 -8.50 -9.59 3.58
C LEU A 163 -7.12 -8.96 3.68
N ASP A 164 -6.92 -7.84 2.99
CA ASP A 164 -5.67 -7.07 2.96
C ASP A 164 -5.96 -5.63 3.43
N TRP A 165 -5.30 -5.18 4.51
CA TRP A 165 -5.47 -3.84 5.11
C TRP A 165 -4.39 -2.82 4.65
N GLY A 166 -3.47 -3.24 3.79
CA GLY A 166 -2.34 -2.43 3.34
C GLY A 166 -1.20 -2.35 4.37
N ASP A 167 -0.01 -2.71 3.90
CA ASP A 167 1.29 -2.65 4.58
C ASP A 167 1.57 -1.40 5.43
N ASN A 168 1.10 -0.23 4.99
CA ASN A 168 1.38 1.06 5.62
C ASN A 168 0.75 1.21 7.02
N LEU A 169 -0.40 0.57 7.30
CA LEU A 169 -1.00 0.63 8.65
C LEU A 169 -0.31 -0.29 9.65
N GLU A 170 0.36 -1.33 9.14
CA GLU A 170 1.02 -2.40 9.91
C GLU A 170 2.51 -2.12 10.15
N SER A 171 3.05 -0.99 9.69
CA SER A 171 4.50 -0.73 9.66
C SER A 171 4.98 0.56 10.33
N VAL A 172 4.11 1.56 10.57
CA VAL A 172 4.54 2.87 11.10
C VAL A 172 3.65 3.47 12.19
N ASP A 173 4.28 4.13 13.17
CA ASP A 173 3.63 5.05 14.10
C ASP A 173 3.10 6.29 13.38
N TRP A 174 1.87 6.70 13.70
CA TRP A 174 1.22 7.87 13.12
C TRP A 174 1.19 9.06 14.10
N TYR A 175 1.03 10.28 13.59
CA TYR A 175 1.13 11.52 14.37
C TYR A 175 -0.07 12.46 14.11
N LEU A 176 -0.32 13.41 15.00
CA LEU A 176 -1.33 14.47 14.82
C LEU A 176 -1.13 15.37 13.57
N THR A 177 0.00 15.26 12.88
CA THR A 177 0.28 15.92 11.59
C THR A 177 0.24 15.00 10.38
N SER A 178 -0.02 13.70 10.58
CA SER A 178 -0.03 12.71 9.50
C SER A 178 -1.25 12.85 8.60
N LYS A 179 -1.09 12.35 7.37
CA LYS A 179 -2.19 11.83 6.57
C LYS A 179 -2.07 10.31 6.60
N VAL A 180 -3.07 9.63 7.14
CA VAL A 180 -3.12 8.16 7.17
C VAL A 180 -3.87 7.73 5.90
N ARG A 181 -3.22 6.97 5.03
CA ARG A 181 -3.88 6.30 3.90
C ARG A 181 -4.30 4.93 4.38
N THR A 182 -5.58 4.62 4.24
CA THR A 182 -6.14 3.29 4.46
C THR A 182 -6.58 2.74 3.12
N GLU A 183 -6.15 1.52 2.82
CA GLU A 183 -6.59 0.77 1.64
C GLU A 183 -7.00 -0.62 2.11
N VAL A 184 -8.24 -1.02 1.85
CA VAL A 184 -8.70 -2.38 2.12
C VAL A 184 -8.93 -3.09 0.79
N VAL A 185 -8.54 -4.36 0.70
CA VAL A 185 -8.86 -5.23 -0.42
C VAL A 185 -9.47 -6.52 0.10
N LEU A 186 -10.58 -6.92 -0.51
CA LEU A 186 -11.27 -8.16 -0.26
C LEU A 186 -11.03 -9.09 -1.45
N TYR A 187 -10.78 -10.37 -1.20
CA TYR A 187 -10.59 -11.35 -2.26
C TYR A 187 -11.45 -12.61 -2.07
N ASP A 188 -11.87 -13.17 -3.19
CA ASP A 188 -12.48 -14.48 -3.37
C ASP A 188 -11.44 -15.38 -4.08
N ASN A 189 -11.16 -16.56 -3.54
CA ASN A 189 -10.28 -17.54 -4.17
C ASN A 189 -11.12 -18.35 -5.16
N HIS A 190 -10.91 -18.11 -6.45
CA HIS A 190 -11.74 -18.64 -7.51
C HIS A 190 -11.50 -20.14 -7.71
N GLU A 191 -12.34 -20.99 -7.10
CA GLU A 191 -12.31 -22.45 -7.26
C GLU A 191 -12.81 -22.96 -8.64
N GLY A 192 -13.07 -22.05 -9.59
CA GLY A 192 -13.62 -22.39 -10.90
C GLY A 192 -12.65 -23.21 -11.77
N ALA A 193 -13.20 -24.19 -12.51
CA ALA A 193 -12.40 -25.06 -13.39
C ALA A 193 -11.73 -24.34 -14.59
N THR A 194 -12.09 -23.07 -14.83
CA THR A 194 -11.46 -22.18 -15.81
C THR A 194 -10.99 -20.94 -15.04
N PRO A 195 -9.69 -20.57 -15.09
CA PRO A 195 -9.22 -19.33 -14.49
C PRO A 195 -9.89 -18.10 -15.10
N LEU A 196 -10.09 -17.07 -14.29
CA LEU A 196 -10.59 -15.77 -14.73
C LEU A 196 -9.53 -15.04 -15.56
N ARG A 197 -9.95 -14.19 -16.51
CA ARG A 197 -9.05 -13.34 -17.29
C ARG A 197 -8.40 -12.29 -16.40
N GLN A 198 -7.24 -12.61 -15.84
CA GLN A 198 -6.34 -11.69 -15.17
C GLN A 198 -5.22 -11.27 -16.13
N TYR A 199 -4.99 -9.97 -16.27
CA TYR A 199 -3.84 -9.45 -17.00
C TYR A 199 -2.65 -9.22 -16.06
N LEU A 200 -1.45 -9.57 -16.53
CA LEU A 200 -0.23 -9.33 -15.79
C LEU A 200 0.17 -7.85 -15.93
N MET A 201 0.42 -7.20 -14.78
CA MET A 201 0.80 -5.79 -14.68
C MET A 201 2.27 -5.66 -14.28
N ARG A 202 2.97 -4.70 -14.88
CA ARG A 202 4.39 -4.42 -14.62
C ARG A 202 4.62 -3.02 -14.11
N HIS A 203 5.58 -2.89 -13.19
CA HIS A 203 6.12 -1.61 -12.77
C HIS A 203 6.93 -1.03 -13.92
N VAL A 204 6.55 0.16 -14.36
CA VAL A 204 7.18 0.89 -15.46
C VAL A 204 8.23 1.85 -14.94
N SER A 205 7.85 2.75 -14.02
CA SER A 205 8.75 3.77 -13.49
C SER A 205 8.20 4.43 -12.22
N GLY A 206 9.04 5.24 -11.56
CA GLY A 206 8.65 6.06 -10.40
C GLY A 206 8.27 5.27 -9.15
N TRP A 207 7.94 5.98 -8.08
CA TRP A 207 7.49 5.42 -6.80
C TRP A 207 6.50 6.38 -6.13
N GLY A 208 5.55 5.85 -5.35
CA GLY A 208 4.61 6.67 -4.59
C GLY A 208 3.63 7.45 -5.48
N SER A 209 3.71 8.79 -5.49
CA SER A 209 2.79 9.63 -6.28
C SER A 209 3.02 9.55 -7.79
N ASP A 210 4.26 9.24 -8.18
CA ASP A 210 4.73 9.29 -9.56
C ASP A 210 5.00 7.86 -10.09
N GLU A 211 4.52 6.85 -9.35
CA GLU A 211 4.53 5.44 -9.74
C GLU A 211 3.72 5.23 -11.02
N LEU A 212 4.24 4.41 -11.93
CA LEU A 212 3.63 4.10 -13.22
C LEU A 212 3.62 2.59 -13.44
N HIS A 213 2.48 2.03 -13.82
CA HIS A 213 2.33 0.62 -14.18
C HIS A 213 1.62 0.46 -15.52
N GLY A 214 1.87 -0.68 -16.18
CA GLY A 214 1.28 -1.00 -17.47
C GLY A 214 0.98 -2.48 -17.67
N LEU A 215 0.12 -2.77 -18.66
CA LEU A 215 -0.20 -4.13 -19.11
C LEU A 215 1.04 -4.76 -19.74
N GLN A 216 1.47 -5.91 -19.23
CA GLN A 216 2.56 -6.66 -19.85
C GLN A 216 2.09 -7.36 -21.13
N THR A 217 2.82 -7.16 -22.22
CA THR A 217 2.70 -7.95 -23.44
C THR A 217 4.07 -8.50 -23.84
N ASP A 218 4.08 -9.53 -24.69
CA ASP A 218 5.28 -9.84 -25.46
C ASP A 218 5.61 -8.70 -26.45
N LEU A 219 6.72 -8.86 -27.18
CA LEU A 219 7.17 -7.88 -28.17
C LEU A 219 6.24 -7.79 -29.39
N ASP A 220 5.41 -8.81 -29.64
CA ASP A 220 4.38 -8.84 -30.69
C ASP A 220 3.03 -8.25 -30.23
N ASN A 221 2.98 -7.67 -29.03
CA ASN A 221 1.81 -7.08 -28.37
C ASN A 221 0.72 -8.08 -27.93
N ASN A 222 1.03 -9.37 -27.78
CA ASN A 222 0.10 -10.32 -27.17
C ASN A 222 0.11 -10.14 -25.63
N PRO A 223 -1.03 -9.86 -24.97
CA PRO A 223 -1.09 -9.69 -23.53
C PRO A 223 -0.66 -10.94 -22.76
N LEU A 224 0.13 -10.75 -21.69
CA LEU A 224 0.45 -11.82 -20.75
C LEU A 224 -0.64 -11.94 -19.69
N MET A 225 -0.95 -13.18 -19.35
CA MET A 225 -2.00 -13.54 -18.41
C MET A 225 -1.41 -13.80 -17.02
N GLY A 226 -2.07 -13.28 -15.99
CA GLY A 226 -1.87 -13.69 -14.61
C GLY A 226 -2.49 -15.06 -14.32
N PRO A 227 -2.40 -15.56 -13.07
CA PRO A 227 -2.89 -16.88 -12.70
C PRO A 227 -4.42 -17.02 -12.83
N GLY A 228 -5.20 -15.97 -12.54
CA GLY A 228 -6.66 -15.99 -12.68
C GLY A 228 -7.39 -16.87 -11.65
N ASP A 229 -6.72 -17.20 -10.54
CA ASP A 229 -7.17 -18.03 -9.42
C ASP A 229 -7.77 -17.22 -8.27
N GLN A 230 -7.85 -15.89 -8.41
CA GLN A 230 -8.40 -15.00 -7.40
C GLN A 230 -9.10 -13.80 -8.05
N ALA A 231 -10.16 -13.30 -7.42
CA ALA A 231 -10.86 -12.07 -7.79
C ALA A 231 -10.92 -11.10 -6.61
N THR A 232 -10.95 -9.79 -6.90
CA THR A 232 -11.28 -8.79 -5.88
C THR A 232 -12.80 -8.67 -5.71
N ILE A 233 -13.28 -8.48 -4.47
CA ILE A 233 -14.70 -8.38 -4.18
C ILE A 233 -15.11 -6.90 -4.07
N TYR A 234 -16.03 -6.46 -4.92
CA TYR A 234 -16.73 -5.19 -4.78
C TYR A 234 -18.09 -5.38 -4.11
N SER A 235 -18.33 -4.62 -3.05
CA SER A 235 -19.63 -4.47 -2.39
C SER A 235 -19.98 -2.98 -2.27
N GLU A 236 -21.19 -2.61 -2.66
CA GLU A 236 -21.69 -1.23 -2.50
C GLU A 236 -22.08 -0.91 -1.04
N HIS A 237 -22.23 -1.94 -0.21
CA HIS A 237 -22.52 -1.85 1.23
C HIS A 237 -21.30 -1.50 2.09
N ALA A 238 -20.08 -1.51 1.52
CA ALA A 238 -18.86 -1.28 2.29
C ALA A 238 -18.85 0.12 2.95
N ARG A 239 -18.52 0.16 4.24
CA ARG A 239 -18.37 1.38 5.06
C ARG A 239 -17.08 1.36 5.85
N PHE A 240 -16.49 2.55 6.01
CA PHE A 240 -15.33 2.78 6.84
C PHE A 240 -15.65 3.75 7.98
N THR A 241 -15.34 3.34 9.22
CA THR A 241 -15.56 4.12 10.45
C THR A 241 -14.24 4.27 11.22
N ILE A 242 -13.93 5.49 11.68
CA ILE A 242 -12.77 5.81 12.53
C ILE A 242 -13.27 6.32 13.88
N GLN A 243 -12.94 5.63 14.97
CA GLN A 243 -13.29 6.03 16.33
C GLN A 243 -12.08 6.02 17.26
N LYS A 244 -12.06 6.94 18.22
CA LYS A 244 -11.06 6.93 19.29
C LYS A 244 -11.49 6.02 20.42
N ILE A 245 -10.61 5.12 20.86
CA ILE A 245 -10.83 4.24 22.01
C ILE A 245 -10.42 4.96 23.31
N THR A 246 -11.21 4.81 24.38
CA THR A 246 -11.04 5.55 25.64
C THR A 246 -10.45 4.75 26.80
N SER A 247 -10.24 3.45 26.62
CA SER A 247 -9.73 2.50 27.64
C SER A 247 -8.65 1.59 27.05
N GLU A 248 -7.66 1.20 27.86
CA GLU A 248 -6.61 0.24 27.48
C GLU A 248 -7.16 -1.20 27.39
N THR A 249 -8.26 -1.48 28.11
CA THR A 249 -9.01 -2.74 28.05
C THR A 249 -10.47 -2.40 27.75
N PRO A 250 -10.80 -2.06 26.50
CA PRO A 250 -12.05 -1.40 26.19
C PRO A 250 -13.22 -2.39 26.14
N GLU A 251 -14.29 -2.11 26.88
CA GLU A 251 -15.56 -2.81 26.72
C GLU A 251 -16.31 -2.18 25.54
N LEU A 252 -16.31 -2.86 24.40
CA LEU A 252 -16.90 -2.37 23.14
C LEU A 252 -17.99 -3.31 22.64
N THR A 253 -19.01 -2.74 21.99
CA THR A 253 -20.04 -3.48 21.25
C THR A 253 -20.31 -2.77 19.94
N TRP A 254 -20.29 -3.49 18.82
CA TRP A 254 -20.64 -2.92 17.52
C TRP A 254 -22.14 -2.71 17.42
N ASN A 255 -22.57 -1.50 17.08
CA ASN A 255 -23.94 -1.17 16.75
C ASN A 255 -24.07 -0.98 15.23
N ALA A 256 -24.58 -2.01 14.55
CA ALA A 256 -24.80 -2.02 13.11
C ALA A 256 -25.76 -0.92 12.63
N GLU A 257 -26.79 -0.55 13.43
CA GLU A 257 -27.75 0.53 13.08
C GLU A 257 -27.09 1.91 12.93
N THR A 258 -25.88 2.07 13.48
CA THR A 258 -25.11 3.32 13.43
C THR A 258 -23.71 3.14 12.84
N SER A 259 -23.38 1.92 12.40
CA SER A 259 -22.06 1.46 11.97
C SER A 259 -20.91 2.03 12.82
N ALA A 260 -21.07 1.90 14.14
CA ALA A 260 -20.16 2.45 15.15
C ALA A 260 -20.04 1.55 16.39
N TRP A 261 -18.90 1.66 17.07
CA TRP A 261 -18.66 1.06 18.39
C TRP A 261 -19.30 1.89 19.51
N GLU A 262 -20.03 1.22 20.39
CA GLU A 262 -20.53 1.73 21.67
C GLU A 262 -19.65 1.22 22.83
N GLY A 263 -19.71 1.91 23.97
CA GLY A 263 -18.94 1.58 25.18
C GLY A 263 -17.74 2.49 25.37
N ASP A 264 -16.54 1.91 25.52
CA ASP A 264 -15.26 2.63 25.66
C ASP A 264 -14.73 3.25 24.34
N ALA A 265 -15.62 3.91 23.58
CA ALA A 265 -15.30 4.62 22.34
C ALA A 265 -15.95 6.01 22.32
N LEU A 266 -15.26 6.98 21.72
CA LEU A 266 -15.85 8.26 21.34
C LEU A 266 -16.69 8.11 20.05
N PRO A 267 -17.61 9.05 19.77
CA PRO A 267 -18.30 9.10 18.48
C PRO A 267 -17.32 9.11 17.29
N PRO A 268 -17.71 8.59 16.11
CA PRO A 268 -16.84 8.59 14.94
C PRO A 268 -16.29 9.98 14.57
N VAL A 269 -14.97 10.08 14.41
CA VAL A 269 -14.33 11.25 13.78
C VAL A 269 -14.50 11.24 12.26
N PHE A 270 -14.75 10.05 11.72
CA PHE A 270 -15.20 9.81 10.36
C PHE A 270 -16.07 8.55 10.33
N SER A 271 -17.16 8.57 9.58
CA SER A 271 -17.83 7.38 9.08
C SER A 271 -18.37 7.70 7.69
N GLY A 272 -18.19 6.80 6.74
CA GLY A 272 -18.68 6.98 5.37
C GLY A 272 -18.75 5.67 4.60
N ALA A 273 -19.82 5.48 3.84
CA ALA A 273 -20.04 4.31 2.99
C ALA A 273 -19.76 4.59 1.51
N VAL A 274 -19.49 3.52 0.75
CA VAL A 274 -19.22 3.60 -0.70
C VAL A 274 -20.43 4.14 -1.47
N TRP A 275 -21.66 3.82 -1.04
CA TRP A 275 -22.89 4.34 -1.65
C TRP A 275 -23.15 5.83 -1.35
N GLU A 276 -22.51 6.40 -0.32
CA GLU A 276 -22.55 7.84 0.02
C GLU A 276 -21.52 8.67 -0.79
N ALA A 277 -20.62 8.01 -1.54
CA ALA A 277 -19.49 8.63 -2.20
C ALA A 277 -19.91 9.53 -3.38
N GLY A 278 -19.59 10.82 -3.29
CA GLY A 278 -19.71 11.78 -4.39
C GLY A 278 -18.39 12.03 -5.12
N ASP A 279 -18.44 12.90 -6.13
CA ASP A 279 -17.24 13.40 -6.80
C ASP A 279 -16.44 14.33 -5.86
N GLY A 280 -15.17 14.00 -5.62
CA GLY A 280 -14.21 14.87 -4.94
C GLY A 280 -13.50 14.24 -3.73
N PRO A 281 -12.58 14.99 -3.09
CA PRO A 281 -11.80 14.48 -1.96
C PRO A 281 -12.60 14.45 -0.66
N GLY A 282 -12.39 13.40 0.14
CA GLY A 282 -12.94 13.28 1.50
C GLY A 282 -14.06 12.24 1.66
N TYR A 283 -14.47 11.58 0.58
CA TYR A 283 -15.30 10.38 0.64
C TYR A 283 -14.43 9.13 0.87
N TYR A 284 -15.03 8.11 1.48
CA TYR A 284 -14.58 6.74 1.36
C TYR A 284 -15.18 6.14 0.09
N ASN A 285 -14.39 5.46 -0.73
CA ASN A 285 -14.84 4.96 -2.01
C ASN A 285 -14.05 3.71 -2.42
N ALA A 286 -14.65 2.87 -3.26
CA ALA A 286 -13.90 1.86 -4.00
C ALA A 286 -13.38 2.45 -5.33
N GLU A 287 -12.16 2.13 -5.72
CA GLU A 287 -11.58 2.49 -7.03
C GLU A 287 -10.71 1.37 -7.59
N ILE A 288 -10.42 1.41 -8.89
CA ILE A 288 -9.33 0.60 -9.44
C ILE A 288 -8.01 1.30 -9.08
N ASN A 289 -7.06 0.56 -8.52
CA ASN A 289 -5.73 1.08 -8.17
C ASN A 289 -4.71 0.94 -9.31
N ILE A 290 -3.45 1.32 -9.04
CA ILE A 290 -2.37 1.25 -10.03
C ILE A 290 -1.99 -0.18 -10.46
N LYS A 291 -2.33 -1.21 -9.69
CA LYS A 291 -2.16 -2.62 -10.07
C LYS A 291 -3.37 -3.19 -10.81
N GLY A 292 -4.36 -2.34 -11.14
CA GLY A 292 -5.56 -2.73 -11.90
C GLY A 292 -6.55 -3.57 -11.10
N LYS A 293 -6.51 -3.55 -9.75
CA LYS A 293 -7.45 -4.26 -8.87
C LYS A 293 -8.41 -3.28 -8.15
N ILE A 294 -9.60 -3.75 -7.76
CA ILE A 294 -10.49 -2.95 -6.90
C ILE A 294 -9.89 -2.86 -5.49
N ILE A 295 -9.86 -1.66 -4.95
CA ILE A 295 -9.49 -1.36 -3.56
C ILE A 295 -10.53 -0.41 -2.96
N TYR A 296 -10.66 -0.40 -1.63
CA TYR A 296 -11.44 0.59 -0.90
C TYR A 296 -10.50 1.57 -0.20
N GLY A 297 -10.55 2.85 -0.57
CA GLY A 297 -9.58 3.87 -0.14
C GLY A 297 -10.19 4.97 0.73
N TYR A 298 -9.45 5.36 1.79
CA TYR A 298 -9.64 6.64 2.48
C TYR A 298 -8.31 7.31 2.81
N THR A 299 -8.25 8.64 2.77
CA THR A 299 -7.11 9.41 3.30
C THR A 299 -7.56 10.28 4.47
N TRP A 300 -7.24 9.84 5.67
CA TRP A 300 -7.53 10.55 6.90
C TRP A 300 -6.50 11.66 7.16
N ASP A 301 -6.91 12.93 7.00
CA ASP A 301 -6.13 14.09 7.44
C ASP A 301 -6.30 14.25 8.97
N VAL A 302 -5.48 13.52 9.73
CA VAL A 302 -5.51 13.47 11.21
C VAL A 302 -5.54 14.88 11.80
N LYS A 303 -4.77 15.82 11.21
CA LYS A 303 -4.69 17.21 11.65
C LYS A 303 -6.03 17.95 11.62
N ARG A 304 -7.00 17.51 10.80
CA ARG A 304 -8.33 18.12 10.67
C ARG A 304 -9.43 17.43 11.48
N ALA A 305 -9.37 16.10 11.62
CA ALA A 305 -10.40 15.30 12.27
C ALA A 305 -9.75 14.34 13.28
N ASN A 306 -9.67 14.72 14.56
CA ASN A 306 -9.15 13.86 15.62
C ASN A 306 -9.67 14.33 16.99
N ASP A 307 -9.68 13.41 17.96
CA ASP A 307 -9.93 13.66 19.39
C ASP A 307 -8.62 13.63 20.21
N GLY A 308 -7.53 14.13 19.63
CA GLY A 308 -6.18 14.15 20.22
C GLY A 308 -5.45 12.81 20.16
N MET A 309 -4.32 12.74 20.87
CA MET A 309 -3.44 11.55 20.90
C MET A 309 -4.13 10.32 21.53
N GLY A 310 -3.73 9.12 21.12
CA GLY A 310 -4.21 7.85 21.66
C GLY A 310 -4.52 6.83 20.57
N VAL A 311 -5.14 5.71 20.97
CA VAL A 311 -5.53 4.62 20.07
C VAL A 311 -6.81 4.97 19.31
N TYR A 312 -6.79 4.73 17.99
CA TYR A 312 -7.95 4.84 17.11
C TYR A 312 -8.22 3.49 16.47
N ARG A 313 -9.47 3.05 16.54
CA ARG A 313 -9.98 1.89 15.82
C ARG A 313 -10.47 2.33 14.45
N LEU A 314 -9.87 1.78 13.42
CA LEU A 314 -10.29 1.89 12.02
C LEU A 314 -11.08 0.62 11.71
N THR A 315 -12.36 0.75 11.35
CA THR A 315 -13.27 -0.38 11.13
C THR A 315 -13.77 -0.37 9.70
N PHE A 316 -13.60 -1.49 9.00
CA PHE A 316 -14.29 -1.81 7.76
C PHE A 316 -15.50 -2.70 8.11
N SER A 317 -16.66 -2.34 7.58
CA SER A 317 -17.93 -3.01 7.85
C SER A 317 -18.80 -3.01 6.60
N PHE A 318 -19.83 -3.85 6.58
CA PHE A 318 -20.90 -3.74 5.59
C PHE A 318 -22.16 -3.18 6.25
N ASP A 319 -22.74 -2.13 5.67
CA ASP A 319 -24.07 -1.67 6.05
C ASP A 319 -25.10 -2.72 5.65
N ASP A 320 -26.12 -2.96 6.48
CA ASP A 320 -27.29 -3.73 6.07
C ASP A 320 -28.25 -2.88 5.21
N ASN A 321 -29.37 -3.48 4.80
CA ASN A 321 -30.40 -2.84 4.00
C ASN A 321 -31.31 -1.87 4.76
N ASP A 322 -31.33 -1.92 6.08
CA ASP A 322 -32.11 -1.00 6.90
C ASP A 322 -31.32 0.31 7.16
N ASN A 323 -29.98 0.25 7.02
CA ASN A 323 -29.05 1.37 7.27
C ASN A 323 -28.43 1.99 6.00
N SER A 324 -28.92 1.63 4.81
CA SER A 324 -28.39 2.14 3.53
C SER A 324 -29.49 2.53 2.52
N ASP A 325 -29.20 3.49 1.63
CA ASP A 325 -30.04 3.78 0.46
C ASP A 325 -29.84 2.74 -0.68
N VAL A 326 -29.11 1.65 -0.41
CA VAL A 326 -28.79 0.59 -1.37
C VAL A 326 -30.00 -0.32 -1.58
N THR A 327 -30.34 -0.57 -2.86
CA THR A 327 -31.54 -1.34 -3.23
C THR A 327 -31.32 -2.84 -3.40
N THR A 328 -30.07 -3.28 -3.45
CA THR A 328 -29.66 -4.70 -3.50
C THR A 328 -29.48 -5.25 -2.09
N ALA A 329 -29.65 -6.56 -1.89
CA ALA A 329 -29.47 -7.14 -0.57
C ALA A 329 -27.98 -7.38 -0.28
N LEU A 330 -27.51 -7.10 0.94
CA LEU A 330 -26.13 -7.40 1.35
C LEU A 330 -25.83 -8.89 1.11
N ASN A 331 -24.76 -9.15 0.35
CA ASN A 331 -24.41 -10.49 -0.11
C ASN A 331 -22.93 -10.86 0.14
N THR A 332 -22.19 -10.00 0.87
CA THR A 332 -20.76 -10.15 1.18
C THR A 332 -20.53 -10.39 2.67
N PHE A 333 -19.77 -11.43 3.03
CA PHE A 333 -19.54 -11.80 4.43
C PHE A 333 -18.11 -12.24 4.73
N PHE A 334 -17.57 -11.78 5.85
CA PHE A 334 -16.45 -12.43 6.52
C PHE A 334 -16.94 -13.70 7.23
N THR A 335 -16.14 -14.75 7.19
CA THR A 335 -16.49 -16.07 7.74
C THR A 335 -15.40 -16.60 8.66
N GLY A 336 -15.60 -17.79 9.23
CA GLY A 336 -14.57 -18.48 10.02
C GLY A 336 -13.38 -18.99 9.20
N SER A 337 -13.41 -18.89 7.86
CA SER A 337 -12.30 -19.23 6.96
C SER A 337 -11.58 -18.01 6.36
N THR A 338 -12.10 -16.79 6.55
CA THR A 338 -11.39 -15.57 6.12
C THR A 338 -10.02 -15.47 6.80
N VAL A 339 -8.97 -15.28 6.02
CA VAL A 339 -7.60 -15.03 6.49
C VAL A 339 -7.13 -13.62 6.14
N LEU A 340 -6.05 -13.19 6.80
CA LEU A 340 -5.38 -11.93 6.48
C LEU A 340 -4.30 -12.18 5.43
N ALA A 341 -4.15 -11.25 4.48
CA ALA A 341 -3.02 -11.25 3.57
C ALA A 341 -1.71 -11.08 4.37
N GLY A 342 -0.67 -11.83 4.01
CA GLY A 342 0.62 -11.78 4.70
C GLY A 342 0.70 -12.57 6.01
N SER A 343 -0.41 -13.07 6.58
CA SER A 343 -0.32 -14.06 7.65
C SER A 343 0.06 -15.42 7.07
N GLU A 344 1.35 -15.79 7.14
CA GLU A 344 1.74 -17.19 6.95
C GLU A 344 1.00 -18.06 7.97
N PRO A 345 0.55 -19.27 7.60
CA PRO A 345 -0.06 -20.18 8.55
C PRO A 345 1.01 -20.60 9.57
N GLU A 346 0.85 -20.17 10.83
CA GLU A 346 1.75 -20.59 11.91
C GLU A 346 1.74 -22.13 12.04
N GLU A 347 2.81 -22.76 11.59
CA GLU A 347 3.19 -24.11 12.02
C GLU A 347 3.20 -24.11 13.56
N PRO A 348 2.46 -25.00 14.24
CA PRO A 348 2.19 -24.89 15.67
C PRO A 348 3.44 -25.21 16.50
N GLY A 349 4.35 -24.24 16.64
CA GLY A 349 5.68 -24.53 17.17
C GLY A 349 6.68 -23.40 17.40
N GLU A 350 6.47 -22.13 17.04
CA GLU A 350 7.48 -21.09 17.35
C GLU A 350 6.91 -19.67 17.56
N ILE A 351 6.57 -19.33 18.83
CA ILE A 351 6.23 -17.96 19.23
C ILE A 351 7.52 -17.12 19.24
N SER A 352 7.84 -16.45 18.13
CA SER A 352 8.88 -15.43 18.08
C SER A 352 8.29 -14.06 18.41
N ALA A 353 8.32 -13.68 19.68
CA ALA A 353 7.94 -12.33 20.10
C ALA A 353 8.97 -11.29 19.62
N SER A 354 8.75 -10.71 18.43
CA SER A 354 9.51 -9.57 17.91
C SER A 354 8.91 -8.25 18.42
N GLU A 355 9.26 -7.85 19.64
CA GLU A 355 8.76 -6.64 20.32
C GLU A 355 9.25 -5.28 19.73
N GLU A 356 9.67 -5.23 18.46
CA GLU A 356 10.15 -3.99 17.80
C GLU A 356 9.49 -3.67 16.45
N GLY A 357 8.33 -4.28 16.14
CA GLY A 357 7.42 -3.79 15.11
C GLY A 357 6.37 -2.84 15.72
N GLY A 358 6.39 -1.55 15.37
CA GLY A 358 5.38 -0.57 15.80
C GLY A 358 4.03 -0.67 15.07
N GLY A 359 3.76 -1.84 14.48
CA GLY A 359 2.60 -2.10 13.62
C GLY A 359 1.33 -2.37 14.40
N ALA A 360 0.20 -1.96 13.82
CA ALA A 360 -1.10 -2.45 14.26
C ALA A 360 -1.42 -3.81 13.61
N ALA A 361 -2.07 -4.70 14.36
CA ALA A 361 -2.55 -5.97 13.85
C ALA A 361 -4.06 -5.88 13.56
N PRO A 362 -4.53 -6.21 12.35
CA PRO A 362 -5.96 -6.26 12.05
C PRO A 362 -6.64 -7.48 12.69
N VAL A 363 -7.94 -7.36 12.92
CA VAL A 363 -8.80 -8.38 13.53
C VAL A 363 -10.04 -8.57 12.65
N ILE A 364 -10.48 -9.82 12.49
CA ILE A 364 -11.72 -10.17 11.78
C ILE A 364 -12.75 -10.64 12.82
N ASP A 365 -13.91 -9.97 12.89
CA ASP A 365 -15.09 -10.42 13.64
C ASP A 365 -16.17 -10.86 12.64
N HIS A 366 -16.13 -12.14 12.30
CA HIS A 366 -17.11 -12.79 11.42
C HIS A 366 -18.50 -12.95 12.05
N VAL A 367 -18.67 -12.70 13.37
CA VAL A 367 -19.98 -12.73 14.04
C VAL A 367 -20.69 -11.40 13.83
N GLN A 368 -19.95 -10.29 13.84
CA GLN A 368 -20.45 -8.93 13.57
C GLN A 368 -20.34 -8.53 12.09
N ASN A 369 -19.72 -9.37 11.25
CA ASN A 369 -19.40 -9.13 9.84
C ASN A 369 -18.56 -7.83 9.63
N ILE A 370 -17.53 -7.66 10.46
CA ILE A 370 -16.62 -6.51 10.41
C ILE A 370 -15.16 -6.96 10.52
N THR A 371 -14.27 -6.05 10.14
CA THR A 371 -12.84 -6.13 10.45
C THR A 371 -12.34 -4.78 10.94
N TYR A 372 -11.36 -4.77 11.82
CA TYR A 372 -10.81 -3.52 12.35
C TYR A 372 -9.31 -3.63 12.65
N ILE A 373 -8.65 -2.47 12.69
CA ILE A 373 -7.24 -2.31 13.04
C ILE A 373 -7.08 -1.13 14.00
N ASP A 374 -6.31 -1.33 15.08
CA ASP A 374 -6.12 -0.34 16.15
C ASP A 374 -4.76 0.37 16.01
N ILE A 375 -4.74 1.61 15.50
CA ILE A 375 -3.51 2.38 15.30
C ILE A 375 -3.32 3.43 16.40
N ASN A 376 -2.06 3.73 16.73
CA ASN A 376 -1.72 4.76 17.73
C ASN A 376 -1.39 6.11 17.08
N ILE A 377 -2.01 7.19 17.58
CA ILE A 377 -1.76 8.56 17.12
C ILE A 377 -0.95 9.30 18.18
N LEU A 378 0.32 9.55 17.87
CA LEU A 378 1.29 10.21 18.73
C LEU A 378 1.25 11.74 18.59
N GLY A 379 1.73 12.42 19.64
CA GLY A 379 2.02 13.85 19.57
C GLY A 379 3.17 14.15 18.62
N ASN A 380 3.12 15.30 17.94
CA ASN A 380 4.13 15.71 16.96
C ASN A 380 5.55 15.48 17.48
N LYS A 381 6.38 14.80 16.67
CA LYS A 381 7.81 14.60 16.94
C LYS A 381 8.49 15.95 17.17
N GLY A 382 8.74 16.29 18.43
CA GLY A 382 9.21 17.61 18.82
C GLY A 382 10.55 17.91 18.17
N GLY A 383 10.61 18.96 17.36
CA GLY A 383 11.85 19.44 16.74
C GLY A 383 12.83 19.95 17.78
N GLY A 384 13.58 19.02 18.39
CA GLY A 384 14.51 19.24 19.49
C GLY A 384 15.73 20.04 19.07
N LYS A 385 15.57 21.36 18.87
CA LYS A 385 16.69 22.28 18.91
C LYS A 385 17.35 22.17 20.28
N GLY A 386 18.56 21.61 20.31
CA GLY A 386 19.32 21.35 21.53
C GLY A 386 19.47 22.60 22.40
N GLY A 387 18.66 22.68 23.45
CA GLY A 387 18.81 23.63 24.55
C GLY A 387 20.05 23.27 25.34
N LYS A 388 21.22 23.75 24.89
CA LYS A 388 22.51 23.52 25.52
C LYS A 388 22.47 24.04 26.96
N GLY A 389 22.51 23.13 27.92
CA GLY A 389 22.32 23.48 29.32
C GLY A 389 23.42 24.38 29.88
N THR A 390 23.01 25.34 30.71
CA THR A 390 23.84 25.88 31.79
C THR A 390 23.06 25.76 33.08
N ASP A 391 23.31 24.67 33.79
CA ASP A 391 22.92 24.47 35.19
C ASP A 391 23.82 25.32 36.12
N VAL A 392 23.59 25.24 37.44
CA VAL A 392 24.27 25.90 38.58
C VAL A 392 23.58 27.19 39.04
N GLY A 393 22.89 27.15 40.20
CA GLY A 393 22.31 28.38 40.76
C GLY A 393 21.68 28.45 42.16
N THR A 394 21.35 27.35 42.86
CA THR A 394 20.97 27.32 44.31
C THR A 394 19.69 28.07 44.77
N PRO A 395 18.80 27.48 45.60
CA PRO A 395 17.56 28.12 46.07
C PRO A 395 17.78 29.10 47.24
N GLY A 396 17.17 30.30 47.16
CA GLY A 396 17.24 31.36 48.19
C GLY A 396 15.88 31.90 48.62
N LYS A 397 15.64 31.99 49.94
CA LYS A 397 14.38 32.44 50.56
C LYS A 397 14.12 33.95 50.41
N GLY A 398 12.87 34.28 50.07
CA GLY A 398 12.06 35.30 50.75
C GLY A 398 12.31 36.78 50.43
N GLY A 399 11.30 37.63 50.68
CA GLY A 399 11.48 39.09 50.63
C GLY A 399 10.35 39.90 50.01
N ASN A 400 9.26 40.04 50.77
CA ASN A 400 8.29 41.13 50.75
C ASN A 400 8.70 42.48 50.07
N GLY A 401 7.78 43.04 49.26
CA GLY A 401 7.47 44.48 49.28
C GLY A 401 7.69 45.31 48.01
N GLY A 402 6.80 46.30 47.80
CA GLY A 402 7.25 47.61 47.29
C GLY A 402 6.87 48.03 45.86
N ASN A 403 5.57 48.21 45.59
CA ASN A 403 4.99 49.44 45.03
C ASN A 403 5.83 50.38 44.11
N GLY A 404 5.37 50.55 42.88
CA GLY A 404 5.16 51.89 42.29
C GLY A 404 6.19 52.45 41.31
N GLY A 405 5.69 53.11 40.25
CA GLY A 405 6.38 54.25 39.62
C GLY A 405 6.98 54.04 38.22
N LYS A 406 6.25 54.52 37.20
CA LYS A 406 6.81 55.09 35.95
C LYS A 406 7.82 56.22 36.30
N PRO A 407 8.79 56.61 35.42
CA PRO A 407 8.48 57.03 34.05
C PRO A 407 9.50 56.67 32.95
N SER A 408 9.15 57.15 31.75
CA SER A 408 9.87 57.13 30.46
C SER A 408 11.32 57.60 30.48
N ASN A 409 12.13 57.01 29.59
CA ASN A 409 12.44 57.62 28.29
C ASN A 409 12.47 56.54 27.19
#